data_AF-A0A1Q5EM39-F1
#
_entry.id   AF-A0A1Q5EM39-F1
#
_cell.length_a   1.000
_cell.length_b   1.000
_cell.length_c   1.000
_cell.angle_alpha   90.00
_cell.angle_beta   90.00
_cell.angle_gamma   90.00
#
_symmetry.space_group_name_H-M   'P 1'
#
loop_
_entity.id
_entity.type
_entity.pdbx_description
1 polymer ?
#
loop_
_entity_poly.entity_id
_entity_poly.type
_entity_poly.pdbx_seq_one_letter_code
_entity_poly.pdbx_strand_id
1 'polypeptide(L)'
;MTNLAHFHGYGPWLGRPDQYHAEYLRRPAPFDTAWQMMVSGMKAPDQEAHMPFEQRTIPPMQTGHWLLRRPSCLARQTWAEPKEAAEWLAGMYDQYPPAQRTDGAPVDIGTAAKVEYATMALTHGTDVVWVHYLSGERMFSASVVACPNRFHPRTPCPHPLS
;
A
#
# COMPACT_ATOMS: atom_id res chain seq x y z
N MET A 1 2.42 -22.50 20.02
CA MET A 1 1.45 -21.44 19.72
C MET A 1 1.47 -21.23 18.22
N THR A 2 0.45 -21.71 17.52
CA THR A 2 0.23 -21.41 16.10
C THR A 2 -0.03 -19.89 16.00
N ASN A 3 0.92 -19.14 15.45
CA ASN A 3 0.64 -17.75 15.08
C ASN A 3 -0.50 -17.79 14.05
N LEU A 4 -1.69 -17.34 14.44
CA LEU A 4 -2.77 -17.12 13.49
C LEU A 4 -2.32 -16.05 12.51
N ALA A 5 -2.39 -16.35 11.21
CA ALA A 5 -2.06 -15.39 10.18
C ALA A 5 -3.14 -14.30 10.16
N HIS A 6 -2.72 -13.04 10.16
CA HIS A 6 -3.58 -11.89 9.96
C HIS A 6 -3.27 -11.24 8.62
N PHE A 7 -4.29 -10.64 8.01
CA PHE A 7 -4.16 -9.86 6.79
C PHE A 7 -4.56 -8.43 7.12
N HIS A 8 -3.66 -7.48 6.91
CA HIS A 8 -3.91 -6.08 7.25
C HIS A 8 -4.04 -5.24 5.99
N GLY A 9 -5.20 -4.61 5.81
CA GLY A 9 -5.52 -3.76 4.67
C GLY A 9 -5.10 -2.31 4.90
N TYR A 10 -4.49 -1.71 3.89
CA TYR A 10 -4.04 -0.31 3.87
C TYR A 10 -4.47 0.34 2.56
N GLY A 11 -5.29 1.38 2.65
CA GLY A 11 -5.74 2.14 1.49
C GLY A 11 -7.16 2.68 1.62
N PRO A 12 -7.70 3.24 0.53
CA PRO A 12 -6.96 3.58 -0.67
C PRO A 12 -6.05 4.77 -0.41
N TRP A 13 -4.82 4.74 -0.93
CA TRP A 13 -4.06 5.97 -1.12
C TRP A 13 -4.37 6.52 -2.50
N LEU A 14 -4.75 7.80 -2.55
CA LEU A 14 -5.02 8.54 -3.77
C LEU A 14 -4.09 9.74 -3.81
N GLY A 15 -3.19 9.77 -4.78
CA GLY A 15 -2.22 10.86 -4.87
C GLY A 15 -1.67 11.04 -6.27
N ARG A 16 -0.68 11.92 -6.39
CA ARG A 16 -0.03 12.16 -7.68
C ARG A 16 1.11 11.17 -7.92
N PRO A 17 1.38 10.77 -9.17
CA PRO A 17 2.48 9.86 -9.49
C PRO A 17 3.87 10.38 -9.08
N ASP A 18 4.12 11.69 -9.19
CA ASP A 18 5.40 12.31 -8.77
C ASP A 18 5.64 12.11 -7.26
N GLN A 19 4.59 12.24 -6.46
CA GLN A 19 4.63 11.96 -5.03
C GLN A 19 4.90 10.47 -4.77
N TYR A 20 4.23 9.56 -5.48
CA TYR A 20 4.46 8.11 -5.34
C TYR A 20 5.91 7.69 -5.70
N HIS A 21 6.53 8.35 -6.67
CA HIS A 21 7.91 8.08 -7.09
C HIS A 21 8.98 8.69 -6.18
N ALA A 22 8.59 9.54 -5.22
CA ALA A 22 9.49 10.13 -4.26
C ALA A 22 9.97 9.10 -3.22
N GLU A 23 11.03 8.36 -3.52
CA GLU A 23 11.52 7.26 -2.67
C GLU A 23 11.78 7.67 -1.21
N TYR A 24 12.26 8.89 -0.98
CA TYR A 24 12.60 9.41 0.34
C TYR A 24 11.37 9.50 1.28
N LEU A 25 10.16 9.63 0.73
CA LEU A 25 8.92 9.58 1.51
C LEU A 25 8.56 8.15 1.94
N ARG A 26 9.08 7.15 1.22
CA ARG A 26 8.61 5.77 1.25
C ARG A 26 9.54 4.82 2.03
N ARG A 27 10.67 5.31 2.56
CA ARG A 27 11.64 4.53 3.37
C ARG A 27 11.63 4.95 4.86
N PRO A 28 11.91 4.03 5.82
CA PRO A 28 11.93 4.33 7.27
C PRO A 28 13.16 5.10 7.76
N ALA A 29 14.22 5.16 6.94
CA ALA A 29 15.49 5.79 7.28
C ALA A 29 15.38 7.33 7.25
N PRO A 30 16.23 8.06 8.00
CA PRO A 30 16.02 9.48 8.24
C PRO A 30 16.00 10.25 6.93
N PHE A 31 15.06 11.17 6.88
CA PHE A 31 14.94 12.13 5.80
C PHE A 31 16.09 13.13 5.89
N ASP A 32 17.11 12.97 5.04
CA ASP A 32 18.14 13.99 4.86
C ASP A 32 17.59 15.12 3.97
N THR A 33 17.08 16.15 4.64
CA THR A 33 16.56 17.38 4.01
C THR A 33 17.61 18.08 3.14
N ALA A 34 18.89 18.06 3.56
CA ALA A 34 19.97 18.74 2.85
C ALA A 34 20.30 18.03 1.54
N TRP A 35 20.40 16.69 1.57
CA TRP A 35 20.57 15.90 0.35
C TRP A 35 19.39 16.10 -0.61
N GLN A 36 18.15 16.13 -0.10
CA GLN A 36 16.99 16.33 -0.97
C GLN A 36 17.02 17.69 -1.68
N MET A 37 17.24 18.78 -0.95
CA MET A 37 17.28 20.12 -1.54
C MET A 37 18.38 20.26 -2.59
N MET A 38 19.51 19.57 -2.40
CA MET A 38 20.62 19.51 -3.35
C MET A 38 20.23 18.79 -4.65
N VAL A 39 19.57 17.63 -4.57
CA VAL A 39 19.23 16.83 -5.76
C VAL A 39 17.93 17.27 -6.46
N SER A 40 17.02 17.96 -5.75
CA SER A 40 15.72 18.40 -6.27
C SER A 40 15.70 19.82 -6.85
N GLY A 41 16.82 20.56 -6.76
CA GLY A 41 16.93 21.90 -7.31
C GLY A 41 15.95 22.90 -6.69
N MET A 42 15.99 23.04 -5.36
CA MET A 42 15.20 24.00 -4.54
C MET A 42 13.67 23.77 -4.45
N LYS A 43 13.12 22.66 -4.93
CA LYS A 43 11.70 22.36 -4.66
C LYS A 43 11.50 22.08 -3.17
N ALA A 44 10.52 22.77 -2.57
CA ALA A 44 10.11 22.51 -1.20
C ALA A 44 9.72 21.03 -1.04
N PRO A 45 10.17 20.35 0.03
CA PRO A 45 9.76 18.98 0.30
C PRO A 45 8.23 18.87 0.43
N ASP A 46 7.68 17.73 0.02
CA ASP A 46 6.29 17.37 0.35
C ASP A 46 6.08 17.42 1.88
N GLN A 47 4.90 17.82 2.34
CA GLN A 47 4.59 17.92 3.77
C GLN A 47 4.80 16.58 4.51
N GLU A 48 4.53 15.44 3.84
CA GLU A 48 4.78 14.11 4.43
C GLU A 48 6.26 13.87 4.76
N ALA A 49 7.19 14.59 4.13
CA ALA A 49 8.62 14.48 4.41
C ALA A 49 8.96 14.85 5.86
N HIS A 50 8.20 15.78 6.44
CA HIS A 50 8.36 16.25 7.81
C HIS A 50 7.60 15.39 8.82
N MET A 51 6.77 14.45 8.37
CA MET A 51 6.06 13.51 9.23
C MET A 51 6.94 12.31 9.57
N PRO A 52 6.85 11.77 10.81
CA PRO A 52 7.42 10.46 11.15
C PRO A 52 6.93 9.40 10.17
N PHE A 53 7.79 8.44 9.82
CA PHE A 53 7.49 7.42 8.82
C PHE A 53 6.20 6.64 9.14
N GLU A 54 5.93 6.41 10.42
CA GLU A 54 4.78 5.69 10.96
C GLU A 54 3.46 6.43 10.71
N GLN A 55 3.48 7.75 10.48
CA GLN A 55 2.30 8.58 10.27
C GLN A 55 2.04 8.90 8.80
N ARG A 56 2.99 8.59 7.91
CA ARG A 56 2.90 8.87 6.47
C ARG A 56 1.83 8.02 5.79
N THR A 57 1.09 8.64 4.88
CA THR A 57 -0.05 8.02 4.17
C THR A 57 0.35 7.46 2.82
N ILE A 58 1.43 7.96 2.23
CA ILE A 58 2.00 7.46 0.98
C ILE A 58 2.44 6.00 1.08
N PRO A 59 2.18 5.11 0.10
CA PRO A 59 2.59 3.72 0.20
C PRO A 59 4.10 3.55 0.44
N PRO A 60 4.53 2.67 1.36
CA PRO A 60 5.95 2.44 1.62
C PRO A 60 6.64 1.81 0.41
N MET A 61 7.97 1.85 0.42
CA MET A 61 8.82 1.25 -0.62
C MET A 61 8.77 -0.28 -0.52
N GLN A 62 8.84 -0.80 0.71
CA GLN A 62 8.66 -2.21 0.99
C GLN A 62 7.27 -2.39 1.60
N THR A 63 6.42 -3.22 0.97
CA THR A 63 5.02 -3.37 1.35
C THR A 63 4.84 -3.74 2.83
N GLY A 64 5.66 -4.66 3.35
CA GLY A 64 5.60 -5.07 4.76
C GLY A 64 5.84 -3.94 5.77
N HIS A 65 6.45 -2.81 5.37
CA HIS A 65 6.58 -1.64 6.24
C HIS A 65 5.25 -0.93 6.53
N TRP A 66 4.15 -1.29 5.86
CA TRP A 66 2.82 -0.87 6.29
C TRP A 66 2.51 -1.29 7.74
N LEU A 67 3.07 -2.40 8.23
CA LEU A 67 2.89 -2.85 9.62
C LEU A 67 3.49 -1.88 10.65
N LEU A 68 4.47 -1.07 10.25
CA LEU A 68 5.03 0.02 11.07
C LEU A 68 4.14 1.26 11.09
N ARG A 69 3.19 1.37 10.14
CA ARG A 69 2.43 2.60 9.88
C ARG A 69 1.04 2.54 10.49
N ARG A 70 0.61 3.69 11.02
CA ARG A 70 -0.71 3.93 11.60
C ARG A 70 -1.25 5.32 11.24
N PRO A 71 -1.36 5.69 9.94
CA PRO A 71 -1.98 6.95 9.56
C PRO A 71 -3.46 6.94 9.96
N SER A 72 -3.93 8.05 10.55
CA SER A 72 -5.31 8.19 11.05
C SER A 72 -6.37 8.22 9.95
N CYS A 73 -5.98 8.53 8.71
CA CYS A 73 -6.88 8.76 7.58
C CYS A 73 -7.02 7.57 6.62
N LEU A 74 -6.27 6.47 6.81
CA LEU A 74 -6.45 5.27 5.99
C LEU A 74 -7.44 4.31 6.64
N ALA A 75 -8.30 3.70 5.84
CA ALA A 75 -9.05 2.55 6.30
C ALA A 75 -8.06 1.45 6.67
N ARG A 76 -8.11 1.01 7.92
CA ARG A 76 -7.36 -0.14 8.42
C ARG A 76 -8.36 -1.21 8.80
N GLN A 77 -8.31 -2.31 8.10
CA GLN A 77 -9.09 -3.49 8.41
C GLN A 77 -8.14 -4.66 8.57
N THR A 78 -8.54 -5.61 9.40
CA THR A 78 -7.76 -6.82 9.68
C THR A 78 -8.68 -8.01 9.53
N TRP A 79 -8.21 -9.04 8.84
CA TRP A 79 -8.95 -10.27 8.60
C TRP A 79 -8.12 -11.48 9.02
N ALA A 80 -8.82 -12.56 9.37
CA ALA A 80 -8.24 -13.88 9.55
C ALA A 80 -8.35 -14.74 8.28
N GLU A 81 -9.25 -14.39 7.35
CA GLU A 81 -9.49 -15.11 6.11
C GLU A 81 -8.89 -14.35 4.91
N PRO A 82 -7.96 -14.96 4.15
CA PRO A 82 -7.39 -14.37 2.93
C PRO A 82 -8.44 -13.85 1.94
N LYS A 83 -9.53 -14.59 1.76
CA LYS A 83 -10.58 -14.25 0.79
C LYS A 83 -11.29 -12.94 1.13
N GLU A 84 -11.61 -12.71 2.40
CA GLU A 84 -12.26 -11.46 2.85
C GLU A 84 -11.37 -10.24 2.57
N ALA A 85 -10.06 -10.38 2.78
CA ALA A 85 -9.10 -9.31 2.47
C ALA A 85 -8.97 -9.06 0.95
N ALA A 86 -9.05 -10.11 0.13
CA ALA A 86 -9.06 -9.99 -1.33
C ALA A 86 -10.35 -9.36 -1.86
N GLU A 87 -11.51 -9.69 -1.27
CA GLU A 87 -12.80 -9.06 -1.58
C GLU A 87 -12.80 -7.57 -1.20
N TRP A 88 -12.15 -7.20 -0.09
CA TRP A 88 -11.94 -5.79 0.24
C TRP A 88 -11.13 -5.03 -0.82
N LEU A 89 -10.07 -5.64 -1.37
CA LEU A 89 -9.32 -5.07 -2.49
C LEU A 89 -10.21 -4.90 -3.73
N ALA A 90 -11.08 -5.87 -4.02
CA ALA A 90 -12.05 -5.79 -5.11
C ALA A 90 -12.99 -4.59 -4.95
N GLY A 91 -13.56 -4.39 -3.76
CA GLY A 91 -14.42 -3.24 -3.48
C GLY A 91 -13.70 -1.90 -3.69
N MET A 92 -12.42 -1.81 -3.31
CA MET A 92 -11.61 -0.61 -3.57
C MET A 92 -11.33 -0.41 -5.07
N TYR A 93 -11.08 -1.48 -5.81
CA TYR A 93 -10.85 -1.45 -7.24
C TYR A 93 -12.11 -1.01 -8.01
N ASP A 94 -13.28 -1.51 -7.62
CA ASP A 94 -14.56 -1.15 -8.23
C ASP A 94 -14.92 0.33 -7.92
N GLN A 95 -14.59 0.81 -6.71
CA GLN A 95 -14.79 2.22 -6.34
C GLN A 95 -13.82 3.16 -7.06
N TYR A 96 -12.59 2.72 -7.33
CA TYR A 96 -11.54 3.50 -7.98
C TYR A 96 -10.98 2.76 -9.20
N PRO A 97 -11.77 2.62 -10.28
CA PRO A 97 -11.36 1.83 -11.44
C PRO A 97 -10.18 2.48 -12.18
N PRO A 98 -9.30 1.68 -12.81
CA PRO A 98 -8.20 2.21 -13.60
C PRO A 98 -8.66 3.07 -14.77
N ALA A 99 -7.80 4.03 -15.14
CA ALA A 99 -7.96 4.82 -16.34
C ALA A 99 -8.07 3.90 -17.56
N GLN A 100 -9.13 4.11 -18.36
CA GLN A 100 -9.39 3.31 -19.54
C GLN A 100 -8.40 3.68 -20.65
N ARG A 101 -8.02 2.67 -21.45
CA ARG A 101 -7.22 2.90 -22.66
C ARG A 101 -8.07 3.59 -23.73
N THR A 102 -7.42 4.40 -24.55
CA THR A 102 -8.09 5.09 -25.67
C THR A 102 -8.59 4.13 -26.75
N ASP A 103 -8.01 2.94 -26.86
CA ASP A 103 -8.41 1.88 -27.78
C ASP A 103 -9.53 0.97 -27.23
N GLY A 104 -10.00 1.22 -26.00
CA GLY A 104 -11.05 0.43 -25.36
C GLY A 104 -10.63 -1.00 -24.98
N ALA A 105 -9.36 -1.37 -25.14
CA ALA A 105 -8.88 -2.68 -24.73
C ALA A 105 -8.85 -2.81 -23.19
N PRO A 106 -8.96 -4.02 -22.64
CA PRO A 106 -8.81 -4.25 -21.20
C PRO A 106 -7.47 -3.70 -20.70
N VAL A 107 -7.52 -3.00 -19.57
CA VAL A 107 -6.34 -2.39 -18.97
C VAL A 107 -5.58 -3.37 -18.07
N ASP A 108 -6.23 -4.45 -17.65
CA ASP A 108 -5.66 -5.55 -16.89
C ASP A 108 -6.44 -6.86 -17.09
N ILE A 109 -6.10 -7.89 -16.30
CA ILE A 109 -6.68 -9.24 -16.34
C ILE A 109 -8.11 -9.33 -15.78
N GLY A 110 -8.68 -8.22 -15.28
CA GLY A 110 -10.01 -8.15 -14.67
C GLY A 110 -10.04 -8.48 -13.18
N THR A 111 -11.04 -7.92 -12.47
CA THR A 111 -11.17 -8.01 -11.01
C THR A 111 -11.22 -9.45 -10.50
N ALA A 112 -11.96 -10.35 -11.18
CA ALA A 112 -12.10 -11.74 -10.75
C ALA A 112 -10.76 -12.48 -10.69
N ALA A 113 -9.95 -12.39 -11.75
CA ALA A 113 -8.62 -13.02 -11.79
C ALA A 113 -7.66 -12.40 -10.76
N LYS A 114 -7.76 -11.07 -10.52
CA LYS A 114 -6.99 -10.40 -9.48
C LYS A 114 -7.36 -10.88 -8.08
N VAL A 115 -8.65 -11.09 -7.80
CA VAL A 115 -9.14 -11.62 -6.51
C VAL A 115 -8.67 -13.05 -6.30
N GLU A 116 -8.76 -13.89 -7.33
CA GLU A 116 -8.26 -15.27 -7.28
C GLU A 116 -6.76 -15.31 -6.94
N TYR A 117 -5.96 -14.54 -7.69
CA TYR A 117 -4.53 -14.41 -7.41
C TYR A 117 -4.25 -13.86 -6.01
N ALA A 118 -4.95 -12.81 -5.60
CA ALA A 118 -4.75 -12.18 -4.30
C ALA A 118 -5.07 -13.16 -3.16
N THR A 119 -6.17 -13.89 -3.26
CA THR A 119 -6.55 -14.92 -2.29
C THR A 119 -5.45 -15.96 -2.16
N MET A 120 -4.99 -16.53 -3.29
CA MET A 120 -3.89 -17.50 -3.31
C MET A 120 -2.61 -16.94 -2.69
N ALA A 121 -2.18 -15.74 -3.09
CA ALA A 121 -0.97 -15.10 -2.58
C ALA A 121 -1.02 -14.89 -1.06
N LEU A 122 -2.15 -14.39 -0.56
CA LEU A 122 -2.38 -14.17 0.87
C LEU A 122 -2.41 -15.49 1.65
N THR A 123 -3.05 -16.54 1.14
CA THR A 123 -2.99 -17.89 1.74
C THR A 123 -1.56 -18.38 1.92
N HIS A 124 -0.65 -18.03 1.00
CA HIS A 124 0.78 -18.35 1.10
C HIS A 124 1.62 -17.31 1.86
N GLY A 125 1.00 -16.37 2.57
CA GLY A 125 1.68 -15.36 3.38
C GLY A 125 2.41 -14.31 2.56
N THR A 126 1.99 -14.08 1.32
CA THR A 126 2.56 -13.07 0.41
C THR A 126 1.69 -11.82 0.41
N ASP A 127 2.32 -10.65 0.58
CA ASP A 127 1.64 -9.37 0.50
C ASP A 127 1.06 -9.13 -0.91
N VAL A 128 -0.08 -8.47 -0.98
CA VAL A 128 -0.73 -8.09 -2.25
C VAL A 128 -0.80 -6.57 -2.33
N VAL A 129 -0.44 -6.02 -3.50
CA VAL A 129 -0.51 -4.59 -3.78
C VAL A 129 -1.22 -4.39 -5.11
N TRP A 130 -2.28 -3.59 -5.12
CA TRP A 130 -2.94 -3.15 -6.34
C TRP A 130 -2.69 -1.66 -6.51
N VAL A 131 -2.06 -1.32 -7.64
CA VAL A 131 -1.66 0.04 -8.00
C VAL A 131 -1.97 0.27 -9.45
N HIS A 132 -2.64 1.37 -9.76
CA HIS A 132 -2.97 1.76 -11.13
C HIS A 132 -3.22 3.26 -11.25
N TYR A 133 -3.11 3.77 -12.47
CA TYR A 133 -3.46 5.16 -12.77
C TYR A 133 -4.97 5.33 -12.82
N LEU A 134 -5.45 6.45 -12.30
CA LEU A 134 -6.82 6.93 -12.41
C LEU A 134 -6.88 8.00 -13.51
N SER A 135 -8.09 8.36 -13.94
CA SER A 135 -8.27 9.55 -14.77
C SER A 135 -7.80 10.82 -14.04
N GLY A 136 -7.27 11.80 -14.77
CA GLY A 136 -6.86 13.10 -14.21
C GLY A 136 -5.55 13.09 -13.42
N GLU A 137 -4.51 12.43 -13.94
CA GLU A 137 -3.13 12.44 -13.39
C GLU A 137 -3.01 12.01 -11.92
N ARG A 138 -3.87 11.08 -11.48
CA ARG A 138 -3.80 10.49 -10.14
C ARG A 138 -3.47 9.01 -10.20
N MET A 139 -3.02 8.49 -9.08
CA MET A 139 -2.71 7.09 -8.86
C MET A 139 -3.49 6.58 -7.66
N PHE A 140 -3.98 5.35 -7.79
CA PHE A 140 -4.54 4.56 -6.71
C PHE A 140 -3.49 3.58 -6.20
N SER A 141 -3.48 3.34 -4.88
CA SER A 141 -2.76 2.23 -4.27
C SER A 141 -3.55 1.68 -3.09
N ALA A 142 -3.77 0.37 -3.07
CA ALA A 142 -4.22 -0.37 -1.90
C ALA A 142 -3.33 -1.59 -1.70
N SER A 143 -3.16 -2.02 -0.46
CA SER A 143 -2.31 -3.15 -0.11
C SER A 143 -2.93 -3.98 0.99
N VAL A 144 -2.75 -5.29 0.91
CA VAL A 144 -2.99 -6.21 2.02
C VAL A 144 -1.66 -6.85 2.39
N VAL A 145 -1.27 -6.71 3.66
CA VAL A 145 -0.02 -7.24 4.18
C VAL A 145 -0.29 -8.47 5.03
N ALA A 146 0.37 -9.58 4.68
CA ALA A 146 0.32 -10.80 5.47
C ALA A 146 1.19 -10.64 6.73
N CYS A 147 0.64 -11.02 7.88
CA CYS A 147 1.28 -10.94 9.18
C CYS A 147 1.18 -12.29 9.91
N PRO A 148 2.29 -12.89 10.39
CA PRO A 148 3.66 -12.35 10.40
C PRO A 148 4.23 -12.22 8.99
N ASN A 149 4.91 -11.10 8.73
CA ASN A 149 5.43 -10.82 7.39
C ASN A 149 6.70 -11.63 7.12
N ARG A 150 6.74 -12.31 5.98
CA ARG A 150 7.86 -13.18 5.58
C ARG A 150 9.19 -12.42 5.43
N PHE A 151 9.16 -11.19 4.92
CA PHE A 151 10.36 -10.38 4.64
C PHE A 151 10.74 -9.46 5.80
N HIS A 152 9.79 -9.20 6.71
CA HIS A 152 9.98 -8.38 7.90
C HIS A 152 9.58 -9.14 9.18
N PRO A 153 10.19 -10.30 9.49
CA PRO A 153 9.75 -11.20 10.56
C PRO A 153 9.89 -10.62 11.98
N ARG A 154 10.66 -9.54 12.14
CA ARG A 154 10.83 -8.82 13.41
C ARG A 154 9.81 -7.71 13.62
N THR A 155 9.02 -7.37 12.61
CA THR A 155 7.98 -6.35 12.74
C THR A 155 6.77 -6.95 13.46
N PRO A 156 6.34 -6.39 14.61
CA PRO A 156 5.23 -6.93 15.37
C PRO A 156 3.90 -6.74 14.64
N CYS A 157 2.93 -7.61 14.94
CA CYS A 157 1.56 -7.46 14.48
C CYS A 157 0.96 -6.14 15.02
N PRO A 158 0.33 -5.29 14.19
CA PRO A 158 -0.32 -4.07 14.65
C PRO A 158 -1.61 -4.33 15.44
N HIS A 159 -2.17 -5.54 15.33
CA HIS A 159 -3.29 -6.05 16.13
C HIS A 159 -2.81 -7.27 16.95
N PRO A 160 -2.08 -7.06 18.06
CA PRO A 160 -1.69 -8.18 18.90
C PRO A 160 -2.94 -8.88 19.43
N LEU A 161 -2.91 -10.22 19.52
CA LEU A 161 -3.97 -11.01 20.13
C LEU A 161 -4.22 -10.45 21.54
N SER A 162 -5.44 -10.00 21.80
CA SER A 162 -5.96 -9.69 23.14
C SER A 162 -6.07 -10.94 23.99
#